data_AF-A0A7I8EVA9-F1
#
_entry.id   AF-A0A7I8EVA9-F1
#
_cell.length_a   1.000
_cell.length_b   1.000
_cell.length_c   1.000
_cell.angle_alpha   90.00
_cell.angle_beta   90.00
_cell.angle_gamma   90.00
#
_symmetry.space_group_name_H-M   'P 1'
#
loop_
_entity.id
_entity.type
_entity.pdbx_description
1 polymer ?
#
loop_
_entity_poly.entity_id
_entity_poly.type
_entity_poly.pdbx_seq_one_letter_code
_entity_poly.pdbx_strand_id
1 'polypeptide(L)'
;MIDPLAQDADAALEAADTAQTTQTMPSEATWIALYNGLRAFVTSRVHDFPVPSWLGQEADVIDDIVQESMRKIFERLLKAEQGTATPVQSLMQISMTIAYNTYRDFRRHDRRFYHVAEANATYGPLNADTKEHPLDQVIEKIYQEQVFSHIALSIAGFPGKQKQALLMDLANRMAFSRDEATPLQDAFDHAGITIQEYVRSLPADKAGRYRHASILNHAYKRIHTIINPDNEL
;
A
#
# COMPACT_ATOMS: atom_id res chain seq x y z
N MET A 1 -11.27 26.49 18.87
CA MET A 1 -12.71 26.25 18.61
C MET A 1 -12.73 25.11 17.61
N ILE A 2 -12.90 23.88 18.10
CA ILE A 2 -12.73 22.65 17.32
C ILE A 2 -14.03 22.43 16.55
N ASP A 3 -13.90 22.18 15.25
CA ASP A 3 -15.01 22.03 14.32
C ASP A 3 -15.80 20.74 14.64
N PRO A 4 -17.08 20.82 15.03
CA PRO A 4 -17.88 19.65 15.40
C PRO A 4 -18.13 18.68 14.23
N LEU A 5 -17.89 19.11 12.98
CA LEU A 5 -18.00 18.23 11.80
C LEU A 5 -16.84 17.24 11.65
N ALA A 6 -15.66 17.55 12.22
CA ALA A 6 -14.49 16.66 12.15
C ALA A 6 -14.58 15.50 13.15
N GLN A 7 -15.28 15.70 14.27
CA GLN A 7 -15.39 14.72 15.35
C GLN A 7 -16.43 13.64 15.07
N ASP A 8 -17.51 13.99 14.36
CA ASP A 8 -18.54 13.03 13.93
C ASP A 8 -18.09 12.15 12.76
N ALA A 9 -17.19 12.66 11.91
CA ALA A 9 -16.59 11.90 10.81
C ALA A 9 -15.64 10.82 11.31
N ASP A 10 -14.85 11.11 12.35
CA ASP A 10 -13.90 10.17 12.96
C ASP A 10 -14.62 9.05 13.72
N ALA A 11 -15.69 9.40 14.47
CA ALA A 11 -16.49 8.45 15.22
C ALA A 11 -17.34 7.51 14.32
N ALA A 12 -17.81 8.00 13.18
CA ALA A 12 -18.51 7.18 12.19
C ALA A 12 -17.55 6.24 11.42
N LEU A 13 -16.28 6.62 11.29
CA LEU A 13 -15.22 5.82 10.69
C LEU A 13 -14.83 4.63 11.58
N GLU A 14 -14.66 4.85 12.89
CA GLU A 14 -14.32 3.80 13.84
C GLU A 14 -15.47 2.82 14.10
N ALA A 15 -16.72 3.28 14.08
CA ALA A 15 -17.89 2.41 14.26
C ALA A 15 -18.08 1.38 13.13
N ALA A 16 -17.49 1.62 11.96
CA ALA A 16 -17.51 0.69 10.84
C ALA A 16 -16.45 -0.43 10.94
N ASP A 17 -15.48 -0.31 11.86
CA ASP A 17 -14.31 -1.21 11.94
C ASP A 17 -14.51 -2.39 12.92
N THR A 18 -15.56 -2.36 13.75
CA THR A 18 -15.74 -3.31 14.86
C THR A 18 -16.70 -4.47 14.60
N ALA A 19 -17.31 -4.57 13.42
CA ALA A 19 -18.20 -5.68 13.07
C ALA A 19 -17.54 -6.58 12.01
N GLN A 20 -17.39 -7.88 12.34
CA GLN A 20 -17.03 -8.94 11.39
C GLN A 20 -17.90 -8.79 10.13
N THR A 21 -17.32 -8.23 9.07
CA THR A 21 -18.09 -7.81 7.90
C THR A 21 -18.27 -9.01 6.99
N THR A 22 -19.36 -9.75 7.20
CA THR A 22 -20.09 -10.40 6.12
C THR A 22 -20.17 -9.41 4.97
N GLN A 23 -19.55 -9.72 3.83
CA GLN A 23 -19.41 -8.83 2.68
C GLN A 23 -20.78 -8.40 2.15
N THR A 24 -21.23 -7.25 2.60
CA THR A 24 -22.33 -6.51 2.01
C THR A 24 -21.79 -5.20 1.49
N MET A 25 -22.29 -4.80 0.32
CA MET A 25 -22.01 -3.49 -0.26
C MET A 25 -22.17 -2.38 0.80
N PRO A 26 -21.26 -1.39 0.87
CA PRO A 26 -21.32 -0.35 1.89
C PRO A 26 -22.65 0.41 1.81
N SER A 27 -23.15 0.84 2.97
CA SER A 27 -24.36 1.66 3.05
C SER A 27 -24.17 3.01 2.34
N GLU A 28 -25.27 3.64 1.93
CA GLU A 28 -25.23 4.99 1.34
C GLU A 28 -24.52 6.00 2.25
N ALA A 29 -24.76 5.93 3.57
CA ALA A 29 -24.07 6.77 4.56
C ALA A 29 -22.55 6.56 4.55
N THR A 30 -22.10 5.29 4.42
CA THR A 30 -20.68 4.94 4.31
C THR A 30 -20.06 5.52 3.03
N TRP A 31 -20.78 5.47 1.90
CA TRP A 31 -20.32 6.04 0.64
C TRP A 31 -20.20 7.57 0.69
N ILE A 32 -21.15 8.25 1.33
CA ILE A 32 -21.10 9.71 1.52
C ILE A 32 -19.92 10.09 2.41
N ALA A 33 -19.72 9.40 3.53
CA ALA A 33 -18.59 9.64 4.43
C ALA A 33 -17.25 9.42 3.71
N LEU A 34 -17.16 8.34 2.93
CA LEU A 34 -15.97 8.02 2.15
C LEU A 34 -15.69 9.09 1.10
N TYR A 35 -16.69 9.51 0.33
CA TYR A 35 -16.55 10.57 -0.67
C TYR A 35 -16.03 11.86 -0.04
N ASN A 36 -16.61 12.28 1.10
CA ASN A 36 -16.18 13.47 1.81
C ASN A 36 -14.73 13.36 2.32
N GLY A 37 -14.36 12.21 2.90
CA GLY A 37 -13.00 11.95 3.37
C GLY A 37 -11.98 11.95 2.24
N LEU A 38 -12.29 11.29 1.12
CA LEU A 38 -11.45 11.29 -0.07
C LEU A 38 -11.32 12.68 -0.68
N ARG A 39 -12.41 13.44 -0.73
CA ARG A 39 -12.39 14.81 -1.24
C ARG A 39 -11.52 15.72 -0.38
N ALA A 40 -11.62 15.64 0.94
CA ALA A 40 -10.75 16.39 1.85
C ALA A 40 -9.28 16.00 1.65
N PHE A 41 -9.00 14.71 1.55
CA PHE A 41 -7.65 14.19 1.31
C PHE A 41 -7.08 14.69 -0.02
N VAL A 42 -7.80 14.52 -1.13
CA VAL A 42 -7.35 14.94 -2.46
C VAL A 42 -7.21 16.47 -2.54
N THR A 43 -8.12 17.22 -1.93
CA THR A 43 -8.06 18.69 -1.86
C THR A 43 -6.74 19.14 -1.22
N SER A 44 -6.37 18.57 -0.07
CA SER A 44 -5.06 18.84 0.55
C SER A 44 -3.93 18.57 -0.44
N ARG A 45 -3.94 17.41 -1.10
CA ARG A 45 -2.86 17.02 -2.01
C ARG A 45 -2.73 17.90 -3.25
N VAL A 46 -3.84 18.32 -3.85
CA VAL A 46 -3.83 19.22 -5.02
C VAL A 46 -3.27 20.59 -4.64
N HIS A 47 -3.61 21.11 -3.46
CA HIS A 47 -3.09 22.39 -2.98
C HIS A 47 -1.64 22.31 -2.48
N ASP A 48 -1.24 21.22 -1.83
CA ASP A 48 0.12 21.02 -1.33
C ASP A 48 1.15 20.84 -2.46
N PHE A 49 0.71 20.37 -3.64
CA PHE A 49 1.58 20.10 -4.79
C PHE A 49 1.01 20.67 -6.08
N PRO A 50 1.12 22.00 -6.29
CA PRO A 50 0.58 22.63 -7.47
C PRO A 50 1.26 22.07 -8.73
N VAL A 51 0.44 21.56 -9.65
CA VAL A 51 0.84 21.28 -11.02
C VAL A 51 0.44 22.52 -11.84
N PRO A 52 1.35 23.10 -12.66
CA PRO A 52 1.03 24.34 -13.38
C PRO A 52 -0.23 24.26 -14.24
N SER A 53 -0.52 23.10 -14.84
CA SER A 53 -1.73 22.87 -15.64
C SER A 53 -3.02 22.78 -14.83
N TRP A 54 -2.94 22.62 -13.50
CA TRP A 54 -4.11 22.56 -12.61
C TRP A 54 -4.51 23.92 -12.06
N LEU A 55 -3.66 24.94 -12.23
CA LEU A 55 -3.89 26.26 -11.66
C LEU A 55 -5.15 26.89 -12.26
N GLY A 56 -6.11 27.25 -11.40
CA GLY A 56 -7.43 27.76 -11.80
C GLY A 56 -8.44 26.69 -12.23
N GLN A 57 -8.08 25.41 -12.17
CA GLN A 57 -8.94 24.24 -12.43
C GLN A 57 -8.86 23.23 -11.28
N GLU A 58 -8.42 23.65 -10.10
CA GLU A 58 -8.13 22.75 -8.98
C GLU A 58 -9.39 22.01 -8.56
N ALA A 59 -10.55 22.68 -8.54
CA ALA A 59 -11.82 22.07 -8.19
C ALA A 59 -12.20 20.92 -9.14
N ASP A 60 -12.05 21.12 -10.45
CA ASP A 60 -12.36 20.13 -11.46
C ASP A 60 -11.40 18.93 -11.35
N VAL A 61 -10.10 19.19 -11.17
CA VAL A 61 -9.08 18.15 -10.97
C VAL A 61 -9.35 17.34 -9.69
N ILE A 62 -9.71 18.01 -8.59
CA ILE A 62 -10.08 17.34 -7.34
C ILE A 62 -11.27 16.42 -7.58
N ASP A 63 -12.33 16.93 -8.22
CA ASP A 63 -13.54 16.15 -8.48
C ASP A 63 -13.25 14.95 -9.40
N ASP A 64 -12.44 15.12 -10.45
CA ASP A 64 -12.02 14.03 -11.35
C ASP A 64 -11.25 12.93 -10.60
N ILE A 65 -10.28 13.31 -9.78
CA ILE A 65 -9.49 12.35 -8.99
C ILE A 65 -10.39 11.61 -8.00
N VAL A 66 -11.28 12.32 -7.30
CA VAL A 66 -12.21 11.72 -6.32
C VAL A 66 -13.18 10.77 -7.02
N GLN A 67 -13.80 11.18 -8.12
CA GLN A 67 -14.73 10.34 -8.88
C GLN A 67 -14.06 9.08 -9.42
N GLU A 68 -12.87 9.22 -10.01
CA GLU A 68 -12.11 8.09 -10.54
C GLU A 68 -11.68 7.13 -9.41
N SER A 69 -11.36 7.66 -8.24
CA SER A 69 -11.03 6.86 -7.06
C SER A 69 -12.25 6.10 -6.55
N MET A 70 -13.40 6.76 -6.43
CA MET A 70 -14.67 6.14 -6.04
C MET A 70 -15.08 5.02 -7.01
N ARG A 71 -14.93 5.25 -8.32
CA ARG A 71 -15.18 4.24 -9.35
C ARG A 71 -14.30 3.01 -9.15
N LYS A 72 -12.99 3.19 -8.96
CA LYS A 72 -12.04 2.10 -8.72
C LYS A 72 -12.32 1.35 -7.42
N ILE A 73 -12.72 2.05 -6.35
CA ILE A 73 -13.12 1.44 -5.07
C ILE A 73 -14.37 0.56 -5.28
N PHE A 74 -15.38 1.09 -5.96
CA PHE A 74 -16.60 0.34 -6.28
C PHE A 74 -16.29 -0.91 -7.12
N GLU A 75 -15.49 -0.78 -8.19
CA GLU A 75 -15.08 -1.92 -9.00
C GLU A 75 -14.29 -2.95 -8.20
N ARG A 76 -13.46 -2.50 -7.26
CA ARG A 76 -12.68 -3.38 -6.40
C ARG A 76 -13.57 -4.17 -5.44
N LEU A 77 -14.58 -3.52 -4.86
CA LEU A 77 -15.57 -4.16 -3.99
C LEU A 77 -16.45 -5.14 -4.77
N LEU A 78 -16.92 -4.75 -5.96
CA LEU A 78 -17.72 -5.62 -6.81
C LEU A 78 -16.94 -6.88 -7.22
N LYS A 79 -15.66 -6.73 -7.58
CA LYS A 79 -14.80 -7.88 -7.89
C LYS A 79 -14.57 -8.79 -6.68
N ALA A 80 -14.47 -8.21 -5.49
CA ALA A 80 -14.36 -8.97 -4.24
C ALA A 80 -15.65 -9.74 -3.91
N GLU A 81 -16.82 -9.10 -4.04
CA GLU A 81 -18.13 -9.73 -3.85
C GLU A 81 -18.36 -10.89 -4.84
N GLN A 82 -17.89 -10.74 -6.08
CA GLN A 82 -17.95 -11.79 -7.10
C GLN A 82 -16.90 -12.90 -6.91
N GLY A 83 -16.01 -12.78 -5.92
CA GLY A 83 -14.91 -13.73 -5.69
C GLY A 83 -13.81 -13.69 -6.76
N THR A 84 -13.79 -12.68 -7.63
CA THR A 84 -12.81 -12.53 -8.72
C THR A 84 -11.55 -11.78 -8.30
N ALA A 85 -11.57 -11.17 -7.12
CA ALA A 85 -10.42 -10.49 -6.54
C ALA A 85 -10.43 -10.66 -5.01
N THR A 86 -9.28 -10.44 -4.37
CA THR A 86 -9.15 -10.70 -2.93
C THR A 86 -10.10 -9.81 -2.12
N PRO A 87 -10.74 -10.32 -1.06
CA PRO A 87 -11.61 -9.52 -0.21
C PRO A 87 -10.94 -8.27 0.35
N VAL A 88 -11.76 -7.24 0.50
CA VAL A 88 -11.33 -5.98 1.09
C VAL A 88 -11.40 -6.13 2.61
N GLN A 89 -10.25 -6.17 3.26
CA GLN A 89 -10.14 -6.26 4.73
C GLN A 89 -10.47 -4.95 5.43
N SER A 90 -10.14 -3.81 4.81
CA SER A 90 -10.47 -2.48 5.31
C SER A 90 -10.83 -1.56 4.14
N LEU A 91 -12.08 -1.08 4.14
CA LEU A 91 -12.57 -0.14 3.13
C LEU A 91 -11.77 1.17 3.17
N MET A 92 -11.43 1.66 4.36
CA MET A 92 -10.68 2.89 4.52
C MET A 92 -9.28 2.77 3.89
N GLN A 93 -8.56 1.71 4.23
CA GLN A 93 -7.19 1.49 3.75
C GLN A 93 -7.14 1.36 2.22
N ILE A 94 -8.02 0.54 1.63
CA ILE A 94 -8.03 0.36 0.18
C ILE A 94 -8.42 1.66 -0.53
N SER A 95 -9.32 2.45 0.07
CA SER A 95 -9.79 3.70 -0.52
C SER A 95 -8.72 4.78 -0.52
N MET A 96 -8.00 4.94 0.59
CA MET A 96 -6.86 5.86 0.68
C MET A 96 -5.75 5.47 -0.30
N THR A 97 -5.48 4.17 -0.42
CA THR A 97 -4.49 3.65 -1.38
C THR A 97 -4.90 3.94 -2.82
N ILE A 98 -6.15 3.70 -3.18
CA ILE A 98 -6.68 3.96 -4.52
C ILE A 98 -6.65 5.47 -4.81
N ALA A 99 -7.08 6.30 -3.87
CA ALA A 99 -7.10 7.75 -4.04
C ALA A 99 -5.70 8.34 -4.21
N TYR A 100 -4.76 7.92 -3.39
CA TYR A 100 -3.37 8.34 -3.52
C TYR A 100 -2.75 7.92 -4.86
N ASN A 101 -2.95 6.67 -5.28
CA ASN A 101 -2.44 6.20 -6.56
C ASN A 101 -3.06 6.95 -7.74
N THR A 102 -4.38 7.19 -7.71
CA THR A 102 -5.07 7.97 -8.75
C THR A 102 -4.53 9.40 -8.81
N TYR A 103 -4.43 10.11 -7.67
CA TYR A 103 -3.80 11.43 -7.62
C TYR A 103 -2.39 11.42 -8.22
N ARG A 104 -1.57 10.45 -7.83
CA ARG A 104 -0.18 10.32 -8.30
C ARG A 104 -0.14 10.08 -9.81
N ASP A 105 -1.06 9.28 -10.35
CA ASP A 105 -1.13 8.98 -11.77
C ASP A 105 -1.57 10.20 -12.58
N PHE A 106 -2.58 10.96 -12.12
CA PHE A 106 -2.96 12.25 -12.72
C PHE A 106 -1.79 13.22 -12.75
N ARG A 107 -1.11 13.40 -11.60
CA ARG A 107 0.07 14.27 -11.51
C ARG A 107 1.19 13.83 -12.46
N ARG A 108 1.44 12.53 -12.59
CA ARG A 108 2.44 11.98 -13.52
C ARG A 108 2.04 12.19 -14.97
N HIS A 109 0.76 12.03 -15.30
CA HIS A 109 0.22 12.19 -16.64
C HIS A 109 0.39 13.64 -17.12
N ASP A 110 -0.06 14.61 -16.34
CA ASP A 110 -0.03 16.02 -16.76
C ASP A 110 1.39 16.60 -16.77
N ARG A 111 2.26 16.15 -15.84
CA ARG A 111 3.69 16.48 -15.91
C ARG A 111 4.34 15.99 -17.21
N ARG A 112 3.97 14.80 -17.71
CA ARG A 112 4.50 14.31 -19.00
C ARG A 112 4.02 15.15 -20.17
N PHE A 113 2.77 15.61 -20.16
CA PHE A 113 2.28 16.51 -21.20
C PHE A 113 2.95 17.87 -21.17
N TYR A 114 3.22 18.40 -19.98
CA TYR A 114 3.97 19.64 -19.83
C TYR A 114 5.41 19.50 -20.37
N HIS A 115 6.08 18.39 -20.06
CA HIS A 115 7.45 18.14 -20.56
C HIS A 115 7.50 17.95 -22.09
N VAL A 116 6.46 17.40 -22.73
CA VAL A 116 6.39 17.29 -24.21
C VAL A 116 6.10 18.65 -24.86
N ALA A 117 5.31 19.51 -24.21
CA ALA A 117 5.08 20.87 -24.67
C ALA A 117 6.34 21.75 -24.53
N GLU A 118 7.07 21.63 -23.41
CA GLU A 118 8.33 22.34 -23.17
C GLU A 118 9.51 21.79 -23.98
N ALA A 119 9.59 20.49 -24.29
CA ALA A 119 10.65 19.97 -25.16
C ALA A 119 10.60 20.57 -26.58
N ASN A 120 9.45 21.14 -26.98
CA ASN A 120 9.28 21.90 -28.23
C ASN A 120 9.44 23.42 -28.05
N ALA A 121 9.62 23.91 -26.82
CA ALA A 121 9.83 25.31 -26.50
C ALA A 121 11.23 25.52 -25.89
N THR A 122 12.04 26.40 -26.47
CA THR A 122 13.46 26.60 -26.13
C THR A 122 13.73 27.27 -24.77
N TYR A 123 13.15 26.77 -23.67
CA TYR A 123 13.35 27.33 -22.33
C TYR A 123 13.60 26.23 -21.28
N GLY A 124 14.86 26.20 -20.79
CA GLY A 124 15.32 25.86 -19.43
C GLY A 124 14.90 24.54 -18.76
N PRO A 125 15.83 23.75 -18.17
CA PRO A 125 15.46 22.54 -17.45
C PRO A 125 14.84 22.88 -16.09
N LEU A 126 13.53 22.71 -15.94
CA LEU A 126 12.85 22.65 -14.65
C LEU A 126 13.11 21.30 -13.95
N ASN A 127 14.38 21.04 -13.62
CA ASN A 127 14.81 19.96 -12.72
C ASN A 127 14.59 20.35 -11.25
N ALA A 128 13.40 20.87 -10.92
CA ALA A 128 13.03 21.17 -9.55
C ALA A 128 11.97 20.16 -9.09
N ASP A 129 12.39 19.31 -8.15
CA ASP A 129 11.54 18.55 -7.24
C ASP A 129 11.05 17.16 -7.70
N THR A 130 12.03 16.26 -7.81
CA THR A 130 11.86 14.80 -7.77
C THR A 130 11.97 14.25 -6.34
N LYS A 131 11.96 15.09 -5.29
CA LYS A 131 11.95 14.57 -3.91
C LYS A 131 10.51 14.16 -3.57
N GLU A 132 10.31 12.86 -3.40
CA GLU A 132 9.11 12.33 -2.76
C GLU A 132 8.90 13.04 -1.42
N HIS A 133 7.68 13.55 -1.20
CA HIS A 133 7.42 14.39 -0.03
C HIS A 133 7.57 13.57 1.25
N PRO A 134 8.12 14.13 2.35
CA PRO A 134 8.31 13.40 3.60
C PRO A 134 7.03 12.73 4.13
N LEU A 135 5.85 13.34 3.93
CA LEU A 135 4.58 12.71 4.31
C LEU A 135 4.21 11.50 3.44
N ASP A 136 4.62 11.48 2.18
CA ASP A 136 4.41 10.31 1.31
C ASP A 136 5.32 9.17 1.76
N GLN A 137 6.54 9.48 2.19
CA GLN A 137 7.44 8.51 2.83
C GLN A 137 6.88 8.04 4.17
N VAL A 138 6.26 8.91 4.97
CA VAL A 138 5.65 8.54 6.26
C VAL A 138 4.45 7.63 6.08
N ILE A 139 3.54 7.92 5.14
CA ILE A 139 2.36 7.07 4.89
C ILE A 139 2.79 5.72 4.33
N GLU A 140 3.71 5.70 3.35
CA GLU A 140 4.28 4.46 2.82
C GLU A 140 5.00 3.67 3.93
N LYS A 141 5.74 4.36 4.81
CA LYS A 141 6.43 3.74 5.95
C LYS A 141 5.45 3.15 6.97
N ILE A 142 4.38 3.86 7.34
CA ILE A 142 3.33 3.35 8.24
C ILE A 142 2.66 2.11 7.62
N TYR A 143 2.37 2.15 6.33
CA TYR A 143 1.80 1.02 5.60
C TYR A 143 2.75 -0.19 5.58
N GLN A 144 4.02 0.04 5.26
CA GLN A 144 5.06 -0.99 5.25
C GLN A 144 5.28 -1.57 6.65
N GLU A 145 5.33 -0.75 7.70
CA GLU A 145 5.48 -1.18 9.08
C GLU A 145 4.35 -2.13 9.50
N GLN A 146 3.10 -1.82 9.19
CA GLN A 146 1.96 -2.69 9.53
C GLN A 146 2.01 -4.01 8.77
N VAL A 147 2.21 -3.98 7.44
CA VAL A 147 2.25 -5.18 6.61
C VAL A 147 3.45 -6.07 7.00
N PHE A 148 4.62 -5.48 7.17
CA PHE A 148 5.82 -6.24 7.54
C PHE A 148 5.72 -6.79 8.96
N SER A 149 5.17 -6.05 9.91
CA SER A 149 4.95 -6.56 11.28
C SER A 149 4.02 -7.78 11.27
N HIS A 150 2.93 -7.71 10.52
CA HIS A 150 1.99 -8.83 10.41
C HIS A 150 2.64 -10.07 9.77
N ILE A 151 3.42 -9.87 8.70
CA ILE A 151 4.15 -10.96 8.02
C ILE A 151 5.23 -11.55 8.92
N ALA A 152 6.02 -10.72 9.62
CA ALA A 152 7.10 -11.15 10.48
C ALA A 152 6.60 -12.00 11.65
N LEU A 153 5.54 -11.56 12.33
CA LEU A 153 4.87 -12.33 13.39
C LEU A 153 4.32 -13.65 12.86
N SER A 154 3.73 -13.64 11.66
CA SER A 154 3.21 -14.87 11.05
C SER A 154 4.32 -15.87 10.72
N ILE A 155 5.44 -15.40 10.15
CA ILE A 155 6.63 -16.23 9.85
C ILE A 155 7.24 -16.79 11.14
N ALA A 156 7.19 -16.04 12.26
CA ALA A 156 7.68 -16.54 13.54
C ALA A 156 6.99 -17.85 13.97
N GLY A 157 5.71 -18.01 13.63
CA GLY A 157 4.90 -19.20 13.87
C GLY A 157 5.01 -20.32 12.82
N PHE A 158 5.80 -20.15 11.76
CA PHE A 158 5.92 -21.18 10.72
C PHE A 158 6.63 -22.45 11.21
N PRO A 159 6.34 -23.63 10.61
CA PRO A 159 7.12 -24.84 10.85
C PRO A 159 8.60 -24.59 10.60
N GLY A 160 9.47 -25.09 11.48
CA GLY A 160 10.89 -24.73 11.49
C GLY A 160 11.61 -24.82 10.14
N LYS A 161 11.32 -25.85 9.34
CA LYS A 161 11.90 -26.01 7.99
C LYS A 161 11.42 -24.95 7.00
N GLN A 162 10.14 -24.58 7.05
CA GLN A 162 9.55 -23.54 6.19
C GLN A 162 10.04 -22.15 6.61
N LYS A 163 10.01 -21.86 7.92
CA LYS A 163 10.57 -20.64 8.51
C LYS A 163 12.03 -20.45 8.07
N GLN A 164 12.86 -21.48 8.24
CA GLN A 164 14.28 -21.41 7.93
C GLN A 164 14.56 -21.22 6.44
N ALA A 165 13.88 -21.96 5.56
CA ALA A 165 14.06 -21.82 4.11
C ALA A 165 13.66 -20.41 3.63
N LEU A 166 12.55 -19.89 4.16
CA LEU A 166 12.04 -18.58 3.81
C LEU A 166 12.96 -17.46 4.32
N LEU A 167 13.35 -17.50 5.59
CA LEU A 167 14.26 -16.49 6.15
C LEU A 167 15.63 -16.52 5.45
N MET A 168 16.12 -17.70 5.06
CA MET A 168 17.36 -17.81 4.30
C MET A 168 17.23 -17.20 2.89
N ASP A 169 16.12 -17.43 2.20
CA ASP A 169 15.88 -16.83 0.89
C ASP A 169 15.72 -15.30 0.98
N LEU A 170 14.97 -14.81 1.97
CA LEU A 170 14.82 -13.38 2.23
C LEU A 170 16.16 -12.74 2.60
N ALA A 171 16.89 -13.30 3.57
CA ALA A 171 18.18 -12.77 4.00
C ALA A 171 19.20 -12.69 2.85
N ASN A 172 19.24 -13.69 1.97
CA ASN A 172 20.14 -13.68 0.80
C ASN A 172 19.76 -12.64 -0.27
N ARG A 173 18.53 -12.15 -0.28
CA ARG A 173 18.05 -11.11 -1.22
C ARG A 173 18.07 -9.72 -0.62
N MET A 174 18.24 -9.61 0.71
CA MET A 174 18.28 -8.35 1.41
C MET A 174 19.67 -7.73 1.34
N ALA A 175 19.70 -6.42 1.09
CA ALA A 175 20.89 -5.61 1.32
C ALA A 175 20.87 -5.16 2.79
N PHE A 176 21.84 -5.63 3.58
CA PHE A 176 22.04 -5.16 4.94
C PHE A 176 22.95 -3.94 4.92
N SER A 177 22.37 -2.77 5.11
CA SER A 177 23.11 -1.52 5.30
C SER A 177 23.61 -1.45 6.74
N ARG A 178 24.81 -0.88 6.94
CA ARG A 178 25.38 -0.71 8.27
C ARG A 178 24.72 0.43 9.06
N ASP A 179 24.14 1.39 8.34
CA ASP A 179 23.76 2.69 8.91
C ASP A 179 22.25 2.83 9.16
N GLU A 180 21.40 2.01 8.52
CA GLU A 180 19.95 2.05 8.72
C GLU A 180 19.32 0.68 8.45
N ALA A 181 18.51 0.20 9.40
CA ALA A 181 17.72 -1.02 9.23
C ALA A 181 16.53 -0.77 8.30
N THR A 182 16.20 -1.74 7.45
CA THR A 182 15.01 -1.60 6.59
C THR A 182 13.74 -1.85 7.41
N PRO A 183 12.57 -1.31 7.02
CA PRO A 183 11.31 -1.55 7.73
C PRO A 183 10.98 -3.04 7.89
N LEU A 184 11.40 -3.88 6.94
CA LEU A 184 11.25 -5.34 7.03
C LEU A 184 12.22 -5.96 8.06
N GLN A 185 13.44 -5.44 8.20
CA GLN A 185 14.37 -5.87 9.25
C GLN A 185 13.82 -5.53 10.63
N ASP A 186 13.36 -4.29 10.82
CA ASP A 186 12.74 -3.85 12.07
C ASP A 186 11.56 -4.74 12.45
N ALA A 187 10.69 -5.07 11.48
CA ALA A 187 9.57 -5.97 11.72
C ALA A 187 9.99 -7.38 12.18
N PHE A 188 11.05 -7.93 11.59
CA PHE A 188 11.60 -9.23 12.01
C PHE A 188 12.23 -9.17 13.41
N ASP A 189 12.96 -8.10 13.73
CA ASP A 189 13.55 -7.91 15.05
C ASP A 189 12.47 -7.79 16.14
N HIS A 190 11.39 -7.05 15.89
CA HIS A 190 10.23 -6.99 16.79
C HIS A 190 9.54 -8.35 16.96
N ALA A 191 9.56 -9.19 15.93
CA ALA A 191 9.06 -10.57 16.00
C ALA A 191 10.06 -11.55 16.65
N GLY A 192 11.19 -11.07 17.17
CA GLY A 192 12.24 -11.89 17.80
C GLY A 192 13.05 -12.71 16.81
N ILE A 193 13.19 -12.25 15.56
CA ILE A 193 13.93 -12.92 14.48
C ILE A 193 15.05 -12.00 13.98
N THR A 194 16.30 -12.35 14.29
CA THR A 194 17.46 -11.66 13.71
C THR A 194 17.74 -12.21 12.31
N ILE A 195 17.18 -11.56 11.27
CA ILE A 195 17.22 -12.08 9.90
C ILE A 195 18.65 -12.18 9.32
N GLN A 196 19.62 -11.40 9.81
CA GLN A 196 21.02 -11.52 9.36
C GLN A 196 21.63 -12.90 9.67
N GLU A 197 21.18 -13.59 10.72
CA GLU A 197 21.67 -14.93 11.09
C GLU A 197 21.30 -16.02 10.08
N TYR A 198 20.39 -15.70 9.15
CA TYR A 198 19.90 -16.60 8.12
C TYR A 198 20.61 -16.43 6.78
N VAL A 199 21.56 -15.49 6.64
CA VAL A 199 22.41 -15.38 5.45
C VAL A 199 23.28 -16.65 5.34
N ARG A 200 22.99 -17.46 4.33
CA ARG A 200 23.67 -18.75 4.11
C ARG A 200 23.74 -19.08 2.63
N SER A 201 24.82 -19.73 2.23
CA SER A 201 24.95 -20.30 0.89
C SER A 201 23.89 -21.39 0.66
N LEU A 202 23.21 -21.31 -0.50
CA LEU A 202 22.27 -22.33 -0.95
C LEU A 202 22.97 -23.71 -1.10
N PRO A 203 22.23 -24.83 -0.97
CA PRO A 203 22.80 -26.17 -1.18
C PRO A 203 23.48 -26.30 -2.54
N ALA A 204 24.71 -26.82 -2.57
CA ALA A 204 25.47 -26.98 -3.82
C ALA A 204 24.89 -28.09 -4.71
N ASP A 205 24.36 -29.14 -4.08
CA ASP A 205 23.84 -30.32 -4.76
C ASP A 205 22.45 -30.08 -5.38
N LYS A 206 22.20 -30.72 -6.53
CA LYS A 206 20.95 -30.52 -7.29
C LYS A 206 19.73 -31.01 -6.51
N ALA A 207 19.85 -32.13 -5.78
CA ALA A 207 18.77 -32.70 -4.98
C ALA A 207 18.42 -31.84 -3.76
N GLY A 208 19.42 -31.24 -3.11
CA GLY A 208 19.24 -30.25 -2.04
C GLY A 208 18.54 -28.99 -2.53
N ARG A 209 18.88 -28.48 -3.71
CA ARG A 209 18.21 -27.32 -4.32
C ARG A 209 16.73 -27.57 -4.62
N TYR A 210 16.37 -28.73 -5.18
CA TYR A 210 14.96 -29.06 -5.43
C TYR A 210 14.16 -29.17 -4.13
N ARG A 211 14.73 -29.82 -3.10
CA ARG A 211 14.09 -29.90 -1.77
C ARG A 211 13.90 -28.52 -1.16
N HIS A 212 14.92 -27.67 -1.23
CA HIS A 212 14.83 -26.29 -0.75
C HIS A 212 13.75 -25.49 -1.49
N ALA A 213 13.72 -25.54 -2.83
CA ALA A 213 12.73 -24.83 -3.64
C ALA A 213 11.30 -25.29 -3.36
N SER A 214 11.09 -26.59 -3.15
CA SER A 214 9.77 -27.13 -2.77
C SER A 214 9.30 -26.59 -1.42
N ILE A 215 10.17 -26.60 -0.39
CA ILE A 215 9.86 -26.07 0.94
C ILE A 215 9.57 -24.55 0.86
N LEU A 216 10.38 -23.82 0.10
CA LEU A 216 10.23 -22.38 -0.09
C LEU A 216 8.90 -22.05 -0.80
N ASN A 217 8.52 -22.81 -1.83
CA ASN A 217 7.23 -22.64 -2.52
C ASN A 217 6.05 -22.84 -1.55
N HIS A 218 6.11 -23.84 -0.67
CA HIS A 218 5.09 -24.02 0.35
C HIS A 218 5.06 -22.86 1.36
N ALA A 219 6.22 -22.36 1.78
CA ALA A 219 6.30 -21.20 2.67
C ALA A 219 5.70 -19.94 2.02
N TYR A 220 5.99 -19.68 0.74
CA TYR A 220 5.41 -18.55 0.00
C TYR A 220 3.91 -18.68 -0.20
N LYS A 221 3.40 -19.88 -0.50
CA LYS A 221 1.94 -20.12 -0.55
C LYS A 221 1.27 -19.78 0.78
N ARG A 222 1.91 -20.11 1.90
CA ARG A 222 1.40 -19.79 3.24
C ARG A 222 1.43 -18.30 3.54
N ILE A 223 2.49 -17.59 3.14
CA ILE A 223 2.51 -16.11 3.21
C ILE A 223 1.39 -15.54 2.34
N HIS A 224 1.20 -16.09 1.15
CA HIS A 224 0.15 -15.63 0.25
C HIS A 224 -1.24 -15.82 0.87
N THR A 225 -1.50 -16.90 1.59
CA THR A 225 -2.76 -17.07 2.33
C THR A 225 -2.83 -16.16 3.55
N ILE A 226 -1.73 -15.85 4.24
CA ILE A 226 -1.76 -14.86 5.33
C ILE A 226 -2.07 -13.45 4.82
N ILE A 227 -1.47 -13.05 3.70
CA ILE A 227 -1.74 -11.75 3.07
C ILE A 227 -3.14 -11.74 2.45
N ASN A 228 -3.64 -12.89 1.99
CA ASN A 228 -4.93 -13.04 1.31
C ASN A 228 -5.71 -14.24 1.91
N PRO A 229 -6.27 -14.12 3.13
CA PRO A 229 -6.85 -15.22 3.90
C PRO A 229 -8.05 -15.90 3.23
N ASP A 230 -8.73 -15.22 2.31
CA ASP A 230 -9.95 -15.73 1.67
C ASP A 230 -9.69 -16.51 0.36
N ASN A 231 -8.47 -16.99 0.14
CA ASN A 231 -8.06 -17.67 -1.09
C ASN A 231 -7.74 -19.17 -0.89
N GLU A 232 -8.27 -19.78 0.19
CA GLU A 232 -8.17 -21.22 0.45
C GLU A 232 -9.46 -21.96 0.02
N LEU A 233 -9.37 -22.61 -1.16
CA LEU A 233 -10.21 -23.70 -1.73
C LEU A 233 -11.74 -23.59 -1.64
#